data_AF-A0A960L5C7-F1
#
_entry.id   AF-A0A960L5C7-F1
#
_cell.length_a   1.000
_cell.length_b   1.000
_cell.length_c   1.000
_cell.angle_alpha   90.00
_cell.angle_beta   90.00
_cell.angle_gamma   90.00
#
_symmetry.space_group_name_H-M   'P 1'
#
loop_
_entity.id
_entity.type
_entity.pdbx_description
1 polymer ?
#
loop_
_entity_poly.entity_id
_entity_poly.type
_entity_poly.pdbx_seq_one_letter_code
_entity_poly.pdbx_strand_id
1 'polypeptide(L)'
;MPTSRLLYRLIATMGLVVLMCCGAPEVHAETAPEPGSPTFSHADWAMVLERFVDDRGRVDYEGLAKHREDLDRYLASVRAVSPDSNPDLFADDDAALAYYLNAYNAMVFAGVLAKGPDIDSVWGWTGTGAGFFVGMDITIGGKKTNLKKLEDDVVRARFHDPRVHAALNCASLGCPRLPREPFLGESL
;
A
#
# COMPACT_ATOMS: atom_id res chain seq x y z
N MET A 1 14.38 -99.78 -8.09
CA MET A 1 12.91 -100.01 -8.05
C MET A 1 12.35 -99.19 -6.89
N PRO A 2 11.19 -98.51 -7.01
CA PRO A 2 10.97 -97.33 -7.84
C PRO A 2 10.34 -96.14 -7.07
N THR A 3 10.08 -95.05 -7.81
CA THR A 3 9.11 -93.95 -7.57
C THR A 3 9.44 -92.93 -6.47
N SER A 4 9.23 -91.61 -6.62
CA SER A 4 8.51 -90.83 -7.63
C SER A 4 8.82 -89.34 -7.42
N ARG A 5 8.74 -88.60 -8.53
CA ARG A 5 8.79 -87.15 -8.66
C ARG A 5 7.76 -86.45 -7.76
N LEU A 6 8.09 -85.25 -7.25
CA LEU A 6 7.15 -84.13 -7.28
C LEU A 6 7.90 -82.79 -7.19
N LEU A 7 7.76 -81.98 -8.23
CA LEU A 7 8.06 -80.56 -8.29
C LEU A 7 7.22 -79.81 -7.25
N TYR A 8 7.81 -78.84 -6.54
CA TYR A 8 7.08 -77.66 -6.09
C TYR A 8 7.97 -76.43 -6.21
N ARG A 9 7.60 -75.56 -7.16
CA ARG A 9 8.09 -74.18 -7.26
C ARG A 9 7.28 -73.35 -6.27
N LEU A 10 7.93 -72.68 -5.32
CA LEU A 10 7.29 -71.62 -4.52
C LEU A 10 8.21 -70.39 -4.47
N ILE A 11 7.98 -69.56 -5.48
CA ILE A 11 7.93 -68.09 -5.50
C ILE A 11 8.55 -67.39 -4.29
N ALA A 12 9.72 -66.77 -4.50
CA ALA A 12 10.29 -65.77 -3.61
C ALA A 12 9.45 -64.49 -3.68
N THR A 13 8.77 -64.12 -2.59
CA THR A 13 8.14 -62.82 -2.44
C THR A 13 9.14 -61.86 -1.81
N MET A 14 9.68 -60.96 -2.63
CA MET A 14 10.50 -59.84 -2.18
C MET A 14 9.55 -58.79 -1.57
N GLY A 15 9.50 -58.72 -0.25
CA GLY A 15 8.70 -57.71 0.47
C GLY A 15 9.27 -56.32 0.22
N LEU A 16 8.51 -55.48 -0.48
CA LEU A 16 8.79 -54.05 -0.62
C LEU A 16 8.42 -53.36 0.70
N VAL A 17 9.41 -53.02 1.52
CA VAL A 17 9.23 -52.15 2.68
C VAL A 17 9.14 -50.71 2.17
N VAL A 18 7.93 -50.19 2.04
CA VAL A 18 7.70 -48.76 1.80
C VAL A 18 7.92 -48.04 3.14
N LEU A 19 9.06 -47.37 3.26
CA LEU A 19 9.34 -46.47 4.38
C LEU A 19 8.46 -45.23 4.22
N MET A 20 7.32 -45.22 4.91
CA MET A 20 6.43 -44.07 4.97
C MET A 20 7.12 -43.00 5.82
N CYS A 21 7.86 -42.09 5.18
CA CYS A 21 8.33 -40.88 5.83
C CYS A 21 7.12 -40.04 6.21
N CYS A 22 6.75 -40.06 7.49
CA CYS A 22 5.80 -39.14 8.08
C CYS A 22 6.47 -37.75 8.09
N GLY A 23 6.33 -37.02 6.99
CA GLY A 23 6.73 -35.61 6.92
C GLY A 23 5.83 -34.82 7.85
N ALA A 24 6.35 -34.40 9.00
CA ALA A 24 5.70 -33.37 9.79
C ALA A 24 5.73 -32.07 8.99
N PRO A 25 4.64 -31.29 8.95
CA PRO A 25 4.67 -29.98 8.31
C PRO A 25 5.65 -29.09 9.09
N GLU A 26 6.62 -28.51 8.40
CA GLU A 26 7.43 -27.42 8.95
C GLU A 26 6.50 -26.26 9.25
N VAL A 27 6.16 -26.10 10.54
CA VAL A 27 5.56 -24.88 11.06
C VAL A 27 6.66 -23.83 10.96
N HIS A 28 6.62 -23.01 9.91
CA HIS A 28 7.36 -21.75 9.90
C HIS A 28 6.85 -20.91 11.07
N ALA A 29 7.64 -20.87 12.13
CA ALA A 29 7.40 -19.97 13.24
C ALA A 29 7.60 -18.54 12.72
N GLU A 30 6.51 -17.79 12.62
CA GLU A 30 6.58 -16.36 12.34
C GLU A 30 7.28 -15.68 13.51
N THR A 31 8.55 -15.32 13.31
CA THR A 31 9.34 -14.60 14.29
C THR A 31 8.70 -13.24 14.56
N ALA A 32 8.41 -12.96 15.84
CA ALA A 32 7.92 -11.65 16.26
C ALA A 32 8.87 -10.53 15.77
N PRO A 33 8.34 -9.38 15.33
CA PRO A 33 9.18 -8.29 14.81
C PRO A 33 10.21 -7.82 15.85
N GLU A 34 11.46 -7.66 15.42
CA GLU A 34 12.57 -7.21 16.27
C GLU A 34 12.26 -5.83 16.88
N PRO A 35 12.50 -5.60 18.19
CA PRO A 35 12.30 -4.30 18.81
C PRO A 35 13.11 -3.20 18.10
N GLY A 36 12.42 -2.17 17.59
CA GLY A 36 13.05 -1.07 16.84
C GLY A 36 13.00 -1.21 15.32
N SER A 37 12.34 -2.25 14.80
CA SER A 37 12.02 -2.34 13.37
C SER A 37 11.13 -1.16 12.96
N PRO A 38 11.38 -0.51 11.81
CA PRO A 38 10.54 0.58 11.35
C PRO A 38 9.10 0.09 11.16
N THR A 39 8.13 0.78 11.76
CA THR A 39 6.71 0.51 11.56
C THR A 39 6.10 1.63 10.73
N PHE A 40 5.11 1.31 9.88
CA PHE A 40 4.35 2.31 9.16
C PHE A 40 2.89 2.34 9.63
N SER A 41 2.30 3.52 9.80
CA SER A 41 0.93 3.67 10.28
C SER A 41 0.22 4.85 9.60
N HIS A 42 -1.06 4.67 9.31
CA HIS A 42 -1.97 5.71 8.82
C HIS A 42 -2.66 6.49 9.94
N ALA A 43 -2.31 6.29 11.22
CA ALA A 43 -3.01 6.93 12.34
C ALA A 43 -2.99 8.48 12.28
N ASP A 44 -1.83 9.08 11.98
CA ASP A 44 -1.73 10.53 11.83
C ASP A 44 -2.56 11.04 10.63
N TRP A 45 -2.64 10.25 9.56
CA TRP A 45 -3.50 10.57 8.42
C TRP A 45 -4.98 10.46 8.77
N ALA A 46 -5.37 9.46 9.56
CA ALA A 46 -6.74 9.31 10.06
C ALA A 46 -7.18 10.54 10.85
N MET A 47 -6.31 11.05 11.75
CA MET A 47 -6.61 12.27 12.51
C MET A 47 -6.80 13.49 11.61
N VAL A 48 -5.99 13.63 10.55
CA VAL A 48 -6.16 14.71 9.56
C VAL A 48 -7.50 14.58 8.83
N LEU A 49 -7.82 13.39 8.33
CA LEU A 49 -9.07 13.14 7.61
C LEU A 49 -10.30 13.38 8.50
N GLU A 50 -10.29 12.83 9.72
CA GLU A 50 -11.39 12.98 10.66
C GLU A 50 -11.65 14.44 11.02
N ARG A 51 -10.58 15.22 11.25
CA ARG A 51 -10.68 16.60 11.72
C ARG A 51 -10.97 17.61 10.62
N PHE A 52 -10.43 17.41 9.42
CA PHE A 52 -10.45 18.43 8.37
C PHE A 52 -11.26 18.04 7.14
N VAL A 53 -11.81 16.83 7.07
CA VAL A 53 -12.66 16.41 5.95
C VAL A 53 -14.09 16.25 6.44
N ASP A 54 -15.04 16.93 5.78
CA ASP A 54 -16.46 16.84 6.13
C ASP A 54 -17.16 15.63 5.47
N ASP A 55 -18.43 15.42 5.80
CA ASP A 55 -19.21 14.30 5.25
C ASP A 55 -19.48 14.42 3.74
N ARG A 56 -19.15 15.55 3.12
CA ARG A 56 -19.22 15.76 1.67
C ARG A 56 -17.85 15.59 1.01
N GLY A 57 -16.79 15.27 1.77
CA GLY A 57 -15.42 15.13 1.27
C GLY A 57 -14.73 16.46 1.02
N ARG A 58 -15.23 17.57 1.58
CA ARG A 58 -14.59 18.89 1.47
C ARG A 58 -13.56 19.05 2.57
N VAL A 59 -12.44 19.66 2.22
CA VAL A 59 -11.28 19.83 3.11
C VAL A 59 -11.26 21.25 3.67
N ASP A 60 -11.17 21.39 4.99
CA ASP A 60 -10.92 22.67 5.68
C ASP A 60 -9.41 22.99 5.65
N TYR A 61 -8.94 23.51 4.51
CA TYR A 61 -7.54 23.89 4.34
C TYR A 61 -7.11 25.05 5.25
N GLU A 62 -8.01 25.98 5.58
CA GLU A 62 -7.71 27.08 6.50
C GLU A 62 -7.46 26.57 7.93
N GLY A 63 -8.31 25.65 8.41
CA GLY A 63 -8.14 24.99 9.69
C GLY A 63 -6.88 24.13 9.72
N LEU A 64 -6.65 23.34 8.65
CA LEU A 64 -5.47 22.48 8.52
C LEU A 64 -4.17 23.29 8.47
N ALA A 65 -4.16 24.45 7.81
CA ALA A 65 -3.00 25.35 7.79
C ALA A 65 -2.58 25.82 9.19
N LYS A 66 -3.54 25.95 10.12
CA LYS A 66 -3.31 26.36 11.52
C LYS A 66 -2.91 25.20 12.43
N HIS A 67 -3.11 23.95 11.99
CA HIS A 67 -3.00 22.73 12.80
C HIS A 67 -2.44 21.56 11.97
N ARG A 68 -1.19 21.73 11.54
CA ARG A 68 -0.52 20.90 10.54
C ARG A 68 0.27 19.73 11.13
N GLU A 69 0.30 19.58 12.44
CA GLU A 69 1.22 18.70 13.15
C GLU A 69 1.06 17.23 12.73
N ASP A 70 -0.18 16.76 12.62
CA ASP A 70 -0.48 15.38 12.23
C ASP A 70 -0.14 15.12 10.76
N LEU A 71 -0.46 16.08 9.88
CA LEU A 71 -0.10 16.00 8.46
C LEU A 71 1.42 15.96 8.28
N ASP A 72 2.16 16.83 8.97
CA ASP A 72 3.61 16.90 8.86
C ASP A 72 4.27 15.60 9.33
N ARG A 73 3.78 14.99 10.43
CA ARG A 73 4.24 13.69 10.92
C ARG A 73 3.96 12.58 9.91
N TYR A 74 2.75 12.52 9.37
CA TYR A 74 2.40 11.52 8.36
C TYR A 74 3.25 11.65 7.09
N LEU A 75 3.43 12.86 6.59
CA LEU A 75 4.27 13.12 5.42
C LEU A 75 5.74 12.78 5.68
N ALA A 76 6.25 12.94 6.91
CA ALA A 76 7.59 12.49 7.25
C ALA A 76 7.73 10.97 7.13
N SER A 77 6.74 10.20 7.62
CA SER A 77 6.70 8.73 7.48
C SER A 77 6.65 8.30 6.01
N VAL A 78 5.78 8.91 5.20
CA VAL A 78 5.66 8.65 3.75
C VAL A 78 6.97 8.95 3.00
N ARG A 79 7.70 9.98 3.40
CA ARG A 79 9.00 10.30 2.81
C ARG A 79 10.07 9.28 3.19
N ALA A 80 9.98 8.67 4.36
CA ALA A 80 11.00 7.75 4.88
C ALA A 80 10.80 6.30 4.41
N VAL A 81 9.56 5.84 4.32
CA VAL A 81 9.19 4.42 4.16
C VAL A 81 8.17 4.28 3.04
N SER A 82 8.28 3.24 2.20
CA SER A 82 7.31 2.90 1.15
C SER A 82 7.32 1.39 0.84
N PRO A 83 6.31 0.85 0.13
CA PRO A 83 6.32 -0.53 -0.35
C PRO A 83 7.55 -0.90 -1.19
N ASP A 84 8.14 0.07 -1.91
CA ASP A 84 9.34 -0.17 -2.71
C ASP A 84 10.65 -0.14 -1.89
N SER A 85 10.66 0.53 -0.74
CA SER A 85 11.86 0.67 0.11
C SER A 85 11.84 -0.27 1.31
N ASN A 86 10.65 -0.66 1.77
CA ASN A 86 10.40 -1.50 2.92
C ASN A 86 9.25 -2.48 2.63
N PRO A 87 9.40 -3.39 1.65
CA PRO A 87 8.33 -4.29 1.23
C PRO A 87 7.78 -5.13 2.39
N ASP A 88 8.63 -5.53 3.34
CA ASP A 88 8.24 -6.36 4.49
C ASP A 88 7.23 -5.68 5.44
N LEU A 89 7.02 -4.36 5.30
CA LEU A 89 6.02 -3.62 6.09
C LEU A 89 4.62 -3.60 5.44
N PHE A 90 4.49 -4.12 4.21
CA PHE A 90 3.26 -4.10 3.44
C PHE A 90 2.96 -5.53 2.98
N ALA A 91 1.97 -6.15 3.63
CA ALA A 91 1.71 -7.59 3.53
C ALA A 91 1.41 -8.07 2.10
N ASP A 92 0.73 -7.25 1.30
CA ASP A 92 0.28 -7.57 -0.05
C ASP A 92 0.15 -6.32 -0.94
N ASP A 93 -0.28 -6.55 -2.19
CA ASP A 93 -0.47 -5.47 -3.17
C ASP A 93 -1.63 -4.52 -2.78
N ASP A 94 -2.65 -4.97 -2.04
CA ASP A 94 -3.71 -4.09 -1.56
C ASP A 94 -3.20 -3.15 -0.47
N ALA A 95 -2.36 -3.64 0.45
CA ALA A 95 -1.66 -2.81 1.44
C ALA A 95 -0.70 -1.80 0.76
N ALA A 96 0.00 -2.24 -0.29
CA ALA A 96 0.84 -1.35 -1.08
C ALA A 96 0.02 -0.27 -1.81
N LEU A 97 -1.10 -0.64 -2.42
CA LEU A 97 -2.01 0.29 -3.10
C LEU A 97 -2.60 1.29 -2.10
N ALA A 98 -3.09 0.82 -0.95
CA ALA A 98 -3.58 1.66 0.15
C ALA A 98 -2.57 2.73 0.55
N TYR A 99 -1.30 2.32 0.73
CA TYR A 99 -0.20 3.23 1.01
C TYR A 99 -0.09 4.33 -0.06
N TYR A 100 -0.03 3.97 -1.34
CA TYR A 100 0.18 4.95 -2.40
C TYR A 100 -1.01 5.89 -2.59
N LEU A 101 -2.24 5.40 -2.42
CA LEU A 101 -3.45 6.23 -2.46
C LEU A 101 -3.45 7.26 -1.33
N ASN A 102 -3.15 6.84 -0.10
CA ASN A 102 -3.06 7.76 1.04
C ASN A 102 -1.89 8.73 0.88
N ALA A 103 -0.72 8.27 0.44
CA ALA A 103 0.46 9.10 0.21
C ALA A 103 0.18 10.19 -0.85
N TYR A 104 -0.46 9.84 -1.96
CA TYR A 104 -0.87 10.79 -2.98
C TYR A 104 -1.79 11.86 -2.41
N ASN A 105 -2.89 11.46 -1.76
CA ASN A 105 -3.89 12.38 -1.22
C ASN A 105 -3.29 13.32 -0.15
N ALA A 106 -2.43 12.82 0.73
CA ALA A 106 -1.74 13.66 1.71
C ALA A 106 -0.75 14.64 1.05
N MET A 107 -0.05 14.24 -0.01
CA MET A 107 0.83 15.13 -0.76
C MET A 107 0.06 16.21 -1.52
N VAL A 108 -1.16 15.92 -2.00
CA VAL A 108 -2.07 16.94 -2.54
C VAL A 108 -2.41 17.98 -1.48
N PHE A 109 -2.73 17.56 -0.24
CA PHE A 109 -3.00 18.49 0.86
C PHE A 109 -1.80 19.40 1.12
N ALA A 110 -0.59 18.82 1.19
CA ALA A 110 0.64 19.58 1.37
C ALA A 110 0.85 20.61 0.25
N GLY A 111 0.57 20.24 -1.00
CA GLY A 111 0.69 21.12 -2.15
C GLY A 111 -0.30 22.28 -2.13
N VAL A 112 -1.55 22.05 -1.72
CA VAL A 112 -2.56 23.10 -1.54
C VAL A 112 -2.10 24.09 -0.47
N LEU A 113 -1.69 23.59 0.70
CA LEU A 113 -1.21 24.43 1.80
C LEU A 113 0.02 25.26 1.42
N ALA A 114 0.94 24.69 0.62
CA ALA A 114 2.12 25.41 0.13
C ALA A 114 1.79 26.57 -0.82
N LYS A 115 0.58 26.61 -1.38
CA LYS A 115 0.09 27.76 -2.16
C LYS A 115 -0.66 28.79 -1.35
N GLY A 116 -1.40 28.34 -0.36
CA GLY A 116 -2.33 29.15 0.39
C GLY A 116 -3.70 28.47 0.42
N PRO A 117 -4.38 28.49 1.57
CA PRO A 117 -5.65 27.79 1.75
C PRO A 117 -6.81 28.40 0.93
N ASP A 118 -6.67 29.62 0.42
CA ASP A 118 -7.72 30.39 -0.26
C ASP A 118 -7.83 30.09 -1.78
N ILE A 119 -7.33 28.94 -2.25
CA ILE A 119 -7.35 28.59 -3.68
C ILE A 119 -8.64 27.83 -4.05
N ASP A 120 -9.33 28.31 -5.09
CA ASP A 120 -10.55 27.66 -5.61
C ASP A 120 -10.25 26.32 -6.32
N SER A 121 -9.02 26.13 -6.81
CA SER A 121 -8.59 24.94 -7.54
C SER A 121 -7.06 24.86 -7.66
N VAL A 122 -6.50 23.65 -7.59
CA VAL A 122 -5.09 23.40 -7.96
C VAL A 122 -4.87 23.29 -9.48
N TRP A 123 -5.96 23.19 -10.26
CA TRP A 123 -5.93 23.04 -11.71
C TRP A 123 -5.61 24.38 -12.38
N GLY A 124 -4.58 24.42 -13.25
CA GLY A 124 -4.19 25.61 -14.01
C GLY A 124 -2.96 26.37 -13.47
N TRP A 125 -2.31 25.85 -12.42
CA TRP A 125 -1.14 26.43 -11.75
C TRP A 125 -0.02 26.94 -12.70
N THR A 126 0.28 26.26 -13.81
CA THR A 126 1.35 26.68 -14.76
C THR A 126 0.82 27.12 -16.13
N GLY A 127 -0.46 27.49 -16.25
CA GLY A 127 -1.10 27.74 -17.55
C GLY A 127 -1.44 26.47 -18.34
N THR A 128 -1.08 25.30 -17.82
CA THR A 128 -1.58 23.98 -18.21
C THR A 128 -2.08 23.29 -16.94
N GLY A 129 -3.23 22.61 -17.03
CA GLY A 129 -3.90 21.97 -15.89
C GLY A 129 -3.04 20.99 -15.07
N ALA A 130 -1.93 20.52 -15.62
CA ALA A 130 -1.01 19.56 -15.02
C ALA A 130 0.11 20.18 -14.16
N GLY A 131 0.25 21.50 -14.15
CA GLY A 131 1.38 22.20 -13.52
C GLY A 131 1.65 21.84 -12.06
N PHE A 132 0.57 21.76 -11.26
CA PHE A 132 0.63 21.35 -9.86
C PHE A 132 1.22 19.94 -9.70
N PHE A 133 0.73 18.99 -10.48
CA PHE A 133 1.06 17.58 -10.36
C PHE A 133 2.43 17.22 -10.92
N VAL A 134 2.92 18.00 -11.89
CA VAL A 134 4.24 17.81 -12.52
C VAL A 134 5.33 18.61 -11.80
N GLY A 135 5.03 19.85 -11.39
CA GLY A 135 6.01 20.80 -10.87
C GLY A 135 6.27 20.69 -9.37
N MET A 136 5.47 19.92 -8.63
CA MET A 136 5.71 19.68 -7.21
C MET A 136 6.64 18.47 -7.01
N ASP A 137 7.87 18.74 -6.62
CA ASP A 137 8.80 17.71 -6.16
C ASP A 137 8.34 17.14 -4.82
N ILE A 138 8.09 15.84 -4.80
CA ILE A 138 7.77 15.08 -3.59
C ILE A 138 8.83 14.00 -3.36
N THR A 139 8.82 13.42 -2.16
CA THR A 139 9.67 12.28 -1.83
C THR A 139 8.79 11.17 -1.26
N ILE A 140 8.97 9.95 -1.75
CA ILE A 140 8.25 8.75 -1.34
C ILE A 140 9.30 7.67 -1.08
N GLY A 141 9.39 7.14 0.15
CA GLY A 141 10.39 6.13 0.52
C GLY A 141 11.82 6.47 0.09
N GLY A 142 12.26 7.71 0.34
CA GLY A 142 13.59 8.21 0.01
C GLY A 142 13.82 8.56 -1.47
N LYS A 143 12.88 8.30 -2.38
CA LYS A 143 13.00 8.62 -3.81
C LYS A 143 12.27 9.90 -4.17
N LYS A 144 12.95 10.80 -4.87
CA LYS A 144 12.34 12.01 -5.44
C LYS A 144 11.45 11.67 -6.64
N THR A 145 10.26 12.25 -6.69
CA THR A 145 9.30 12.11 -7.79
C THR A 145 8.35 13.31 -7.81
N ASN A 146 7.23 13.22 -8.53
CA ASN A 146 6.11 14.16 -8.46
C ASN A 146 4.77 13.40 -8.43
N LEU A 147 3.65 14.10 -8.17
CA LEU A 147 2.33 13.48 -8.09
C LEU A 147 1.94 12.77 -9.38
N LYS A 148 2.24 13.35 -10.55
CA LYS A 148 1.91 12.74 -11.85
C LYS A 148 2.63 11.39 -12.04
N LYS A 149 3.93 11.33 -11.75
CA LYS A 149 4.71 10.09 -11.85
C LYS A 149 4.29 9.07 -10.81
N LEU A 150 3.97 9.52 -9.59
CA LEU A 150 3.41 8.62 -8.58
C LEU A 150 2.11 7.98 -9.06
N GLU A 151 1.22 8.77 -9.66
CA GLU A 151 -0.05 8.28 -10.20
C GLU A 151 0.14 7.38 -11.43
N ASP A 152 0.88 7.82 -12.44
CA ASP A 152 1.00 7.10 -13.71
C ASP A 152 1.94 5.90 -13.60
N ASP A 153 3.17 6.13 -13.12
CA ASP A 153 4.25 5.15 -13.20
C ASP A 153 4.19 4.13 -12.05
N VAL A 154 3.54 4.47 -10.94
CA VAL A 154 3.37 3.57 -9.79
C VAL A 154 1.93 3.10 -9.68
N VAL A 155 0.97 3.99 -9.40
CA VAL A 155 -0.39 3.56 -9.06
C VAL A 155 -1.11 2.90 -10.25
N ARG A 156 -1.18 3.59 -11.40
CA ARG A 156 -1.93 3.10 -12.58
C ARG A 156 -1.20 1.97 -13.30
N ALA A 157 0.13 2.05 -13.42
CA ALA A 157 0.92 1.06 -14.14
C ALA A 157 1.15 -0.24 -13.36
N ARG A 158 1.23 -0.21 -12.03
CA ARG A 158 1.49 -1.42 -11.23
C ARG A 158 0.21 -2.17 -10.88
N PHE A 159 -0.81 -1.47 -10.40
CA PHE A 159 -1.98 -2.12 -9.79
C PHE A 159 -3.12 -2.35 -10.77
N HIS A 160 -3.20 -1.57 -11.86
CA HIS A 160 -4.26 -1.66 -12.88
C HIS A 160 -5.68 -1.69 -12.29
N ASP A 161 -5.86 -1.05 -11.13
CA ASP A 161 -7.05 -1.21 -10.32
C ASP A 161 -8.08 -0.12 -10.64
N PRO A 162 -9.34 -0.47 -10.98
CA PRO A 162 -10.36 0.52 -11.29
C PRO A 162 -10.71 1.43 -10.10
N ARG A 163 -10.54 0.96 -8.85
CA ARG A 163 -10.80 1.72 -7.60
C ARG A 163 -9.97 3.01 -7.54
N VAL A 164 -8.80 3.04 -8.18
CA VAL A 164 -7.91 4.21 -8.25
C VAL A 164 -8.63 5.47 -8.73
N HIS A 165 -9.54 5.35 -9.70
CA HIS A 165 -10.28 6.50 -10.25
C HIS A 165 -11.25 7.13 -9.25
N ALA A 166 -11.70 6.37 -8.26
CA ALA A 166 -12.57 6.84 -7.19
C ALA A 166 -11.81 7.21 -5.91
N ALA A 167 -10.52 6.88 -5.82
CA ALA A 167 -9.71 7.07 -4.62
C ALA A 167 -8.78 8.27 -4.68
N LEU A 168 -8.29 8.64 -5.87
CA LEU A 168 -7.38 9.79 -6.02
C LEU A 168 -8.18 11.10 -6.05
N ASN A 169 -8.01 11.92 -5.02
CA ASN A 169 -8.58 13.24 -4.94
C ASN A 169 -7.54 14.28 -5.36
N CYS A 170 -7.79 14.86 -6.53
CA CYS A 170 -6.97 15.89 -7.16
C CYS A 170 -7.25 17.32 -6.64
N ALA A 171 -8.01 17.51 -5.56
CA ALA A 171 -8.41 18.82 -5.02
C ALA A 171 -9.03 19.78 -6.05
N SER A 172 -9.92 19.27 -6.90
CA SER A 172 -10.72 20.03 -7.88
C SER A 172 -12.20 19.66 -7.75
N LEU A 173 -13.09 20.54 -8.23
CA LEU A 173 -14.55 20.38 -8.10
C LEU A 173 -15.10 19.07 -8.70
N GLY A 174 -14.38 18.43 -9.64
CA GLY A 174 -14.77 17.17 -10.27
C GLY A 174 -14.12 15.92 -9.66
N CYS A 175 -13.28 16.05 -8.63
CA CYS A 175 -12.60 14.90 -8.03
C CYS A 175 -13.60 14.07 -7.19
N PRO A 176 -13.35 12.76 -7.01
CA PRO A 176 -14.18 11.91 -6.16
C PRO A 176 -14.20 12.41 -4.71
N ARG A 177 -15.29 12.10 -4.01
CA ARG A 177 -15.45 12.40 -2.58
C ARG A 177 -14.32 11.73 -1.80
N LEU A 178 -13.52 12.52 -1.08
CA LEU A 178 -12.50 11.97 -0.19
C LEU A 178 -13.17 11.31 1.03
N PRO A 179 -12.77 10.09 1.43
CA PRO A 179 -13.25 9.48 2.66
C PRO A 179 -12.72 10.24 3.90
N ARG A 180 -13.38 10.02 5.04
CA ARG A 180 -12.94 10.53 6.35
C ARG A 180 -12.03 9.55 7.10
N GLU A 181 -11.71 8.43 6.45
CA GLU A 181 -10.85 7.37 6.96
C GLU A 181 -9.78 7.04 5.92
N PRO A 182 -8.57 6.63 6.34
CA PRO A 182 -7.55 6.19 5.41
C PRO A 182 -8.00 4.98 4.59
N PHE A 183 -7.45 4.85 3.40
CA PHE A 183 -7.48 3.58 2.68
C PHE A 183 -6.66 2.54 3.47
N LEU A 184 -7.20 1.33 3.67
CA LEU A 184 -6.50 0.21 4.30
C LEU A 184 -6.57 -1.00 3.37
N GLY A 185 -5.50 -1.80 3.28
CA GLY A 185 -5.47 -2.96 2.37
C GLY A 185 -6.61 -3.95 2.61
N GLU A 186 -6.94 -4.20 3.88
CA GLU A 186 -8.03 -5.11 4.29
C GLU A 186 -9.44 -4.65 3.91
N SER A 187 -9.63 -3.37 3.59
CA SER A 187 -10.95 -2.76 3.34
C SER A 187 -10.98 -1.89 2.08
N LEU A 188 -10.05 -2.12 1.14
CA LEU A 188 -9.88 -1.30 -0.06
C LEU A 188 -10.93 -1.55 -1.14
#